data_AF-A0A922NYP3-F1
#
_entry.id   AF-A0A922NYP3-F1
#
_cell.length_a   1.000
_cell.length_b   1.000
_cell.length_c   1.000
_cell.angle_alpha   90.00
_cell.angle_beta   90.00
_cell.angle_gamma   90.00
#
_symmetry.space_group_name_H-M   'P 1'
#
loop_
_entity.id
_entity.type
_entity.pdbx_description
1 polymer ?
#
loop_
_entity_poly.entity_id
_entity_poly.type
_entity_poly.pdbx_seq_one_letter_code
_entity_poly.pdbx_strand_id
1 'polypeptide(L)'
;MSRLVVPASASNARFAGNSVKDTPPDKFKERLIKYIPAESVAFYTFADKLLVSHHNLAGVPPQGGWPPIAVGLAWAFLLLGILGTPVYLRRGAAVGQPWKLHAAISTVAFILWAYTLSGSIFLIYQIYDVFYAALLAPVFTFVAGLVEPKAE
;
A
#
# COMPACT_ATOMS: atom_id res chain seq x y z
N MET A 1 16.55 -7.22 7.06
CA MET A 1 15.79 -6.16 7.75
C MET A 1 14.37 -6.65 7.96
N SER A 2 13.78 -6.47 9.15
CA SER A 2 12.36 -6.78 9.36
C SER A 2 11.50 -5.85 8.51
N ARG A 3 10.50 -6.39 7.80
CA ARG A 3 9.59 -5.59 6.94
C ARG A 3 8.69 -4.68 7.78
N LEU A 4 8.38 -5.10 9.00
CA LEU A 4 7.50 -4.39 9.91
C LEU A 4 8.25 -3.35 10.73
N VAL A 5 7.51 -2.32 11.13
CA VAL A 5 8.03 -1.25 11.98
C VAL A 5 8.27 -1.80 13.39
N VAL A 6 9.44 -1.49 13.95
CA VAL A 6 9.83 -1.80 15.31
C VAL A 6 9.58 -0.55 16.15
N PRO A 7 8.60 -0.57 17.07
CA PRO A 7 8.24 0.62 17.83
C PRO A 7 9.24 0.92 18.95
N ALA A 8 9.33 2.19 19.34
CA ALA A 8 10.21 2.64 20.43
C ALA A 8 9.95 1.92 21.77
N SER A 9 8.70 1.52 22.03
CA SER A 9 8.31 0.83 23.27
C SER A 9 8.54 -0.68 23.26
N ALA A 10 8.96 -1.29 22.14
CA ALA A 10 9.18 -2.74 22.05
C ALA A 10 10.50 -3.21 22.69
N SER A 11 11.28 -2.33 23.33
CA SER A 11 12.56 -2.68 23.96
C SER A 11 12.48 -3.81 24.99
N ASN A 12 11.27 -4.11 25.49
CA ASN A 12 11.05 -5.13 26.53
C ASN A 12 10.27 -6.37 26.05
N ALA A 13 9.77 -6.42 24.80
CA ALA A 13 9.03 -7.57 24.29
C ALA A 13 9.98 -8.65 23.76
N ARG A 14 9.87 -9.88 24.29
CA ARG A 14 10.68 -11.03 23.86
C ARG A 14 10.15 -11.57 22.52
N PHE A 15 10.91 -11.39 21.45
CA PHE A 15 10.67 -12.03 20.16
C PHE A 15 11.45 -13.35 20.08
N ALA A 16 10.80 -14.45 19.69
CA ALA A 16 11.42 -15.77 19.62
C ALA A 16 12.15 -15.97 18.29
N GLY A 17 13.47 -16.14 18.36
CA GLY A 17 14.33 -16.64 17.27
C GLY A 17 15.59 -15.81 17.04
N ASN A 18 15.50 -14.48 17.17
CA ASN A 18 16.64 -13.57 17.25
C ASN A 18 16.26 -12.46 18.24
N SER A 19 17.13 -12.22 19.22
CA SER A 19 16.90 -11.22 20.26
C SER A 19 16.82 -9.81 19.65
N VAL A 20 15.60 -9.24 19.57
CA VAL A 20 15.36 -7.83 19.21
C VAL A 20 15.92 -6.87 20.27
N LYS A 21 16.53 -7.37 21.36
CA LYS A 21 17.23 -6.51 22.34
C LYS A 21 18.31 -5.62 21.71
N ASP A 22 18.83 -6.00 20.55
CA ASP A 22 19.88 -5.25 19.85
C ASP A 22 19.40 -4.49 18.60
N THR A 23 18.10 -4.53 18.26
CA THR A 23 17.60 -3.75 17.12
C THR A 23 17.11 -2.39 17.62
N PRO A 24 17.83 -1.30 17.31
CA PRO A 24 17.38 0.03 17.70
C PRO A 24 16.01 0.31 17.08
N PRO A 25 15.14 1.06 17.79
CA PRO A 25 13.82 1.41 17.28
C PRO A 25 13.92 2.19 15.98
N ASP A 26 12.95 1.96 15.09
CA ASP A 26 13.02 2.52 13.75
C ASP A 26 12.91 4.05 13.78
N LYS A 27 13.93 4.71 13.23
CA LYS A 27 13.92 6.16 13.02
C LYS A 27 12.89 6.53 11.95
N PHE A 28 12.57 7.82 11.86
CA PHE A 28 11.59 8.35 10.90
C PHE A 28 11.76 7.80 9.48
N LYS A 29 13.00 7.80 8.95
CA LYS A 29 13.32 7.29 7.61
C LYS A 29 12.99 5.80 7.44
N GLU A 30 13.29 4.99 8.45
CA GLU A 30 13.06 3.53 8.40
C GLU A 30 11.56 3.24 8.44
N ARG A 31 10.80 3.96 9.26
CA ARG A 31 9.33 3.89 9.29
C ARG A 31 8.71 4.26 7.96
N LEU A 32 9.15 5.38 7.38
CA LEU A 32 8.71 5.84 6.07
C LEU A 32 8.85 4.76 4.99
N ILE A 33 10.04 4.17 4.88
CA ILE A 33 10.34 3.11 3.90
C ILE A 33 9.49 1.88 4.15
N LYS A 34 9.28 1.52 5.42
CA LYS A 34 8.52 0.33 5.80
C LYS A 34 7.02 0.48 5.56
N TYR A 35 6.45 1.67 5.75
CA TYR A 35 5.01 1.86 5.54
C TYR A 35 4.57 1.76 4.09
N ILE A 36 5.45 2.06 3.12
CA ILE A 36 5.13 1.96 1.70
C ILE A 36 5.19 0.48 1.28
N PRO A 37 4.08 -0.15 0.86
CA PRO A 37 4.09 -1.53 0.39
C PRO A 37 4.57 -1.61 -1.07
N ALA A 38 5.86 -1.36 -1.29
CA ALA A 38 6.46 -1.27 -2.63
C ALA A 38 6.19 -2.52 -3.49
N GLU A 39 6.18 -3.70 -2.89
CA GLU A 39 5.90 -4.97 -3.55
C GLU A 39 4.46 -5.03 -4.10
N SER A 40 3.48 -4.62 -3.31
CA SER A 40 2.07 -4.57 -3.71
C SER A 40 1.81 -3.49 -4.75
N VAL A 41 2.45 -2.31 -4.60
CA VAL A 41 2.36 -1.22 -5.58
C VAL A 41 2.97 -1.65 -6.92
N ALA A 42 4.14 -2.29 -6.91
CA ALA A 42 4.79 -2.77 -8.13
C ALA A 42 3.94 -3.80 -8.87
N PHE A 43 3.41 -4.81 -8.16
CA PHE A 43 2.50 -5.80 -8.72
C PHE A 43 1.26 -5.14 -9.34
N TYR A 44 0.58 -4.27 -8.58
CA TYR A 44 -0.62 -3.58 -9.03
C TYR A 44 -0.35 -2.74 -10.27
N THR A 45 0.71 -1.93 -10.25
CA THR A 45 1.06 -1.04 -11.38
C THR A 45 1.31 -1.84 -12.66
N PHE A 46 2.05 -2.93 -12.57
CA PHE A 46 2.32 -3.77 -13.73
C PHE A 46 1.03 -4.35 -14.33
N ALA A 47 0.21 -4.99 -13.51
CA ALA A 47 -1.03 -5.61 -13.97
C ALA A 47 -2.06 -4.58 -14.48
N ASP A 48 -2.21 -3.46 -13.75
CA ASP A 48 -3.14 -2.38 -14.08
C ASP A 48 -2.75 -1.67 -15.38
N LYS A 49 -1.45 -1.41 -15.62
CA LYS A 49 -1.02 -0.73 -16.85
C LYS A 49 -1.15 -1.58 -18.10
N LEU A 50 -1.01 -2.91 -17.99
CA LEU A 50 -1.38 -3.81 -19.09
C LEU A 50 -2.87 -3.68 -19.44
N LEU A 51 -3.74 -3.61 -18.42
CA LEU A 51 -5.18 -3.44 -18.62
C LEU A 51 -5.53 -2.09 -19.25
N VAL A 52 -4.95 -1.00 -18.73
CA VAL A 52 -5.13 0.37 -19.25
C VAL A 52 -4.71 0.45 -20.71
N SER A 53 -3.56 -0.13 -21.06
CA SER A 53 -3.05 -0.14 -22.43
C SER A 53 -3.91 -0.99 -23.37
N HIS A 54 -4.34 -2.18 -22.94
CA HIS A 54 -5.09 -3.11 -23.77
C HIS A 54 -6.49 -2.59 -24.12
N HIS A 55 -7.15 -1.90 -23.18
CA HIS A 55 -8.50 -1.36 -23.37
C HIS A 55 -8.56 0.15 -23.61
N ASN A 56 -7.41 0.82 -23.74
CA ASN A 56 -7.30 2.27 -23.89
C ASN A 56 -8.09 3.06 -22.83
N LEU A 57 -7.98 2.65 -21.56
CA LEU A 57 -8.79 3.18 -20.45
C LEU A 57 -8.50 4.65 -20.11
N ALA A 58 -7.38 5.20 -20.59
CA ALA A 58 -7.02 6.61 -20.44
C ALA A 58 -7.73 7.52 -21.47
N GLY A 59 -8.41 6.93 -22.46
CA GLY A 59 -9.12 7.65 -23.50
C GLY A 59 -10.57 8.00 -23.15
N VAL A 60 -11.30 8.46 -24.16
CA VAL A 60 -12.73 8.78 -24.03
C VAL A 60 -13.54 7.50 -23.84
N PRO A 61 -14.45 7.43 -22.85
CA PRO A 61 -15.31 6.27 -22.65
C PRO A 61 -16.12 5.93 -23.92
N PRO A 62 -16.23 4.64 -24.29
CA PRO A 62 -17.08 4.23 -25.39
C PRO A 62 -18.55 4.59 -25.14
N GLN A 63 -19.32 4.82 -26.20
CA GLN A 63 -20.76 5.17 -26.11
C GLN A 63 -21.61 4.11 -25.39
N GLY A 64 -21.11 2.86 -25.28
CA GLY A 64 -21.74 1.77 -24.52
C GLY A 64 -21.09 1.46 -23.16
N GLY A 65 -20.16 2.30 -22.69
CA GLY A 65 -19.37 2.07 -21.48
C GLY A 65 -18.17 1.14 -21.68
N TRP A 66 -17.43 0.91 -20.61
CA TRP A 66 -16.25 0.05 -20.62
C TRP A 66 -16.63 -1.44 -20.67
N PRO A 67 -15.83 -2.30 -21.32
CA PRO A 67 -16.07 -3.75 -21.35
C PRO A 67 -16.20 -4.33 -19.92
N PRO A 68 -17.20 -5.17 -19.63
CA PRO A 68 -17.39 -5.73 -18.29
C PRO A 68 -16.16 -6.49 -17.76
N ILE A 69 -15.43 -7.15 -18.66
CA ILE A 69 -14.18 -7.84 -18.31
C ILE A 69 -13.10 -6.86 -17.83
N ALA A 70 -12.99 -5.68 -18.44
CA ALA A 70 -12.02 -4.67 -18.05
C ALA A 70 -12.36 -4.10 -16.66
N VAL A 71 -13.64 -3.82 -16.42
CA VAL A 71 -14.13 -3.38 -15.10
C VAL A 71 -13.89 -4.45 -14.03
N GLY A 72 -14.16 -5.72 -14.35
CA GLY A 72 -13.93 -6.85 -13.46
C GLY A 72 -12.44 -7.01 -13.10
N LEU A 73 -11.54 -6.91 -14.08
CA LEU A 73 -10.10 -7.00 -13.86
C LEU A 73 -9.56 -5.80 -13.08
N ALA A 74 -10.05 -4.59 -13.35
CA ALA A 74 -9.69 -3.38 -12.59
C ALA A 74 -10.01 -3.56 -11.09
N TRP A 75 -11.22 -4.03 -10.79
CA TRP A 75 -11.62 -4.36 -9.41
C TRP A 75 -10.78 -5.49 -8.84
N ALA A 76 -10.54 -6.56 -9.60
CA ALA A 76 -9.74 -7.69 -9.14
C ALA A 76 -8.33 -7.25 -8.73
N PHE A 77 -7.62 -6.48 -9.56
CA PHE A 77 -6.27 -6.01 -9.25
C PHE A 77 -6.25 -5.05 -8.06
N LEU A 78 -7.21 -4.13 -7.97
CA LEU A 78 -7.32 -3.24 -6.82
C LEU A 78 -7.59 -4.01 -5.52
N LEU A 79 -8.57 -4.91 -5.51
CA LEU A 79 -8.91 -5.72 -4.35
C LEU A 79 -7.78 -6.66 -3.95
N LEU A 80 -7.08 -7.25 -4.92
CA LEU A 80 -5.92 -8.10 -4.65
C LEU A 80 -4.79 -7.28 -4.00
N GLY A 81 -4.58 -6.02 -4.41
CA GLY A 81 -3.65 -5.12 -3.72
C GLY A 81 -4.11 -4.74 -2.31
N ILE A 82 -5.39 -4.34 -2.14
CA ILE A 82 -5.96 -3.94 -0.84
C ILE A 82 -5.95 -5.09 0.17
N LEU A 83 -6.34 -6.30 -0.25
CA LEU A 83 -6.41 -7.48 0.61
C LEU A 83 -5.05 -8.18 0.71
N GLY A 84 -4.26 -8.17 -0.36
CA GLY A 84 -2.93 -8.77 -0.40
C GLY A 84 -1.95 -8.06 0.51
N THR A 85 -2.01 -6.72 0.60
CA THR A 85 -1.13 -5.92 1.49
C THR A 85 -1.20 -6.36 2.96
N PRO A 86 -2.37 -6.38 3.64
CA PRO A 86 -2.47 -6.80 5.03
C PRO A 86 -2.21 -8.30 5.21
N VAL A 87 -2.60 -9.15 4.25
CA VAL A 87 -2.36 -10.60 4.32
C VAL A 87 -0.86 -10.91 4.25
N TYR A 88 -0.13 -10.28 3.34
CA TYR A 88 1.32 -10.41 3.21
C TYR A 88 2.04 -9.94 4.48
N LEU A 89 1.67 -8.76 4.99
CA LEU A 89 2.26 -8.21 6.21
C LEU A 89 1.98 -9.07 7.44
N ARG A 90 0.77 -9.64 7.54
CA ARG A 90 0.44 -10.58 8.61
C ARG A 90 1.25 -11.87 8.53
N ARG A 91 1.48 -12.42 7.34
CA ARG A 91 2.30 -13.62 7.16
C ARG A 91 3.78 -13.39 7.50
N GLY A 92 4.28 -12.16 7.29
CA GLY A 92 5.62 -11.76 7.69
C GLY A 92 5.75 -11.30 9.15
N ALA A 93 4.64 -11.24 9.90
CA ALA A 93 4.65 -10.76 11.28
C ALA A 93 5.15 -11.81 12.27
N ALA A 94 6.12 -11.43 13.10
CA ALA A 94 6.50 -12.23 14.26
C ALA A 94 5.39 -12.20 15.33
N VAL A 95 5.31 -13.25 16.13
CA VAL A 95 4.38 -13.36 17.26
C VAL A 95 4.61 -12.19 18.23
N GLY A 96 3.58 -11.39 18.49
CA GLY A 96 3.65 -10.22 19.39
C GLY A 96 4.04 -8.89 18.74
N GLN A 97 4.25 -8.83 17.42
CA GLN A 97 4.52 -7.56 16.74
C GLN A 97 3.21 -6.79 16.42
N PRO A 98 3.14 -5.46 16.66
CA PRO A 98 1.96 -4.65 16.35
C PRO A 98 1.79 -4.47 14.83
N TRP A 99 1.28 -5.52 14.17
CA TRP A 99 1.15 -5.59 12.72
C TRP A 99 -0.11 -4.88 12.19
N LYS A 100 -1.15 -4.72 13.03
CA LYS A 100 -2.45 -4.18 12.60
C LYS A 100 -2.36 -2.73 12.15
N LEU A 101 -1.71 -1.86 12.95
CA LEU A 101 -1.55 -0.46 12.58
C LEU A 101 -0.67 -0.31 11.34
N HIS A 102 0.42 -1.07 11.26
CA HIS A 102 1.27 -1.08 10.08
C HIS A 102 0.48 -1.50 8.84
N ALA A 103 -0.27 -2.59 8.92
CA ALA A 103 -1.10 -3.06 7.83
C ALA A 103 -2.15 -2.02 7.41
N ALA A 104 -2.79 -1.34 8.36
CA ALA A 104 -3.74 -0.26 8.06
C ALA A 104 -3.06 0.90 7.32
N ILE A 105 -1.92 1.39 7.82
CA ILE A 105 -1.16 2.48 7.19
C ILE A 105 -0.70 2.06 5.79
N SER A 106 -0.18 0.84 5.63
CA SER A 106 0.25 0.33 4.33
C SER A 106 -0.89 0.11 3.35
N THR A 107 -2.06 -0.34 3.80
CA THR A 107 -3.24 -0.46 2.92
C THR A 107 -3.71 0.92 2.46
N VAL A 108 -3.73 1.93 3.34
CA VAL A 108 -4.03 3.31 2.94
C VAL A 108 -2.98 3.80 1.94
N ALA A 109 -1.70 3.58 2.23
CA ALA A 109 -0.60 3.93 1.33
C ALA A 109 -0.83 3.31 -0.07
N PHE A 110 -1.18 2.03 -0.13
CA PHE A 110 -1.46 1.33 -1.38
C PHE A 110 -2.57 2.02 -2.19
N ILE A 111 -3.69 2.38 -1.56
CA ILE A 111 -4.80 3.05 -2.25
C ILE A 111 -4.36 4.40 -2.82
N LEU A 112 -3.61 5.18 -2.05
CA LEU A 112 -3.11 6.48 -2.49
C LEU A 112 -2.10 6.34 -3.64
N TRP A 113 -1.24 5.33 -3.58
CA TRP A 113 -0.32 5.00 -4.67
C TRP A 113 -1.07 4.53 -5.93
N ALA A 114 -2.08 3.68 -5.78
CA ALA A 114 -2.93 3.24 -6.88
C ALA A 114 -3.63 4.44 -7.56
N TYR A 115 -4.11 5.40 -6.78
CA TYR A 115 -4.70 6.64 -7.31
C TYR A 115 -3.64 7.49 -8.03
N THR A 116 -2.50 7.73 -7.38
CA THR A 116 -1.38 8.54 -7.91
C THR A 116 -0.91 8.02 -9.26
N LEU A 117 -0.84 6.70 -9.41
CA LEU A 117 -0.40 6.04 -10.63
C LEU A 117 -1.49 5.92 -11.70
N SER A 118 -2.59 6.66 -11.60
CA SER A 118 -3.72 6.61 -12.54
C SER A 118 -4.28 5.19 -12.69
N GLY A 119 -4.64 4.57 -11.57
CA GLY A 119 -5.22 3.23 -11.56
C GLY A 119 -6.48 3.13 -12.43
N SER A 120 -6.61 2.01 -13.14
CA SER A 120 -7.69 1.77 -14.11
C SER A 120 -9.09 2.05 -13.58
N ILE A 121 -9.35 1.71 -12.30
CA ILE A 121 -10.66 1.93 -11.68
C ILE A 121 -11.02 3.41 -11.60
N PHE A 122 -10.05 4.27 -11.32
CA PHE A 122 -10.26 5.71 -11.15
C PHE A 122 -10.50 6.38 -12.51
N LEU A 123 -9.88 5.85 -13.56
CA LEU A 123 -10.11 6.25 -14.94
C LEU A 123 -11.49 5.80 -15.43
N ILE A 124 -11.87 4.55 -15.17
CA ILE A 124 -13.16 3.98 -15.58
C ILE A 124 -14.34 4.80 -15.04
N TYR A 125 -14.28 5.17 -13.76
CA TYR A 125 -15.33 5.97 -13.11
C TYR A 125 -15.13 7.48 -13.23
N GLN A 126 -14.11 7.94 -13.96
CA GLN A 126 -13.83 9.37 -14.20
C GLN A 126 -13.67 10.18 -12.88
N ILE A 127 -13.13 9.54 -11.85
CA ILE A 127 -12.83 10.15 -10.53
C ILE A 127 -11.34 10.50 -10.38
N TYR A 128 -10.55 10.22 -11.41
CA TYR A 128 -9.13 10.57 -11.44
C TYR A 128 -8.95 12.06 -11.75
N ASP A 129 -8.16 12.72 -10.91
CA ASP A 129 -7.77 14.11 -11.07
C ASP A 129 -6.26 14.22 -10.79
N VAL A 130 -5.56 14.87 -11.71
CA VAL A 130 -4.09 14.97 -11.70
C VAL A 130 -3.59 15.76 -10.50
N PHE A 131 -4.31 16.80 -10.07
CA PHE A 131 -3.91 17.63 -8.93
C PHE A 131 -3.97 16.83 -7.64
N TYR A 132 -5.07 16.10 -7.39
CA TYR A 132 -5.17 15.23 -6.22
C TYR A 132 -4.17 14.08 -6.29
N ALA A 133 -3.95 13.48 -7.47
CA ALA A 133 -2.98 12.41 -7.67
C ALA A 133 -1.54 12.86 -7.33
N ALA A 134 -1.17 14.09 -7.71
CA ALA A 134 0.16 14.63 -7.43
C ALA A 134 0.39 14.94 -5.94
N LEU A 135 -0.66 15.22 -5.17
CA LEU A 135 -0.54 15.64 -3.77
C LEU A 135 -0.73 14.50 -2.76
N LEU A 136 -1.67 13.59 -3.00
CA LEU A 136 -2.12 12.64 -1.99
C LEU A 136 -1.01 11.71 -1.49
N ALA A 137 -0.27 11.04 -2.39
CA ALA A 137 0.78 10.12 -1.98
C ALA A 137 2.01 10.82 -1.35
N PRO A 138 2.53 11.95 -1.88
CA PRO A 138 3.63 12.67 -1.23
C PRO A 138 3.26 13.22 0.16
N VAL A 139 2.09 13.84 0.29
CA VAL A 139 1.61 14.37 1.59
C VAL A 139 1.41 13.24 2.59
N PHE A 140 0.77 12.15 2.17
CA PHE A 140 0.62 10.98 3.03
C PHE A 140 1.97 10.39 3.43
N THR A 141 2.91 10.27 2.48
CA THR A 141 4.27 9.77 2.78
C THR A 141 4.92 10.61 3.87
N PHE A 142 4.85 11.94 3.75
CA PHE A 142 5.39 12.86 4.77
C PHE A 142 4.74 12.68 6.15
N VAL A 143 3.40 12.56 6.21
CA VAL A 143 2.64 12.44 7.47
C VAL A 143 2.77 11.04 8.08
N ALA A 144 2.74 9.97 7.29
CA ALA A 144 2.76 8.59 7.76
C ALA A 144 4.05 8.27 8.56
N GLY A 145 5.18 8.87 8.18
CA GLY A 145 6.43 8.72 8.92
C GLY A 145 6.38 9.26 10.36
N LEU A 146 5.46 10.20 10.66
CA LEU A 146 5.27 10.75 12.01
C LEU A 146 4.54 9.79 12.94
N VAL A 147 3.81 8.81 12.40
CA VAL A 147 3.03 7.86 13.20
C VAL A 147 3.95 6.75 13.72
N GLU A 148 3.91 6.52 15.03
CA GLU A 148 4.58 5.38 15.69
C GLU A 148 3.54 4.35 16.13
N PRO A 149 3.71 3.05 15.78
CA PRO A 149 2.90 2.02 16.37
C PRO A 149 3.19 1.92 17.86
N LYS A 150 2.15 1.81 18.68
CA LYS A 150 2.30 1.41 20.08
C LYS A 150 2.50 -0.11 20.13
N ALA A 151 3.31 -0.60 21.06
CA ALA A 151 3.35 -2.04 21.34
C ALA A 151 1.97 -2.48 21.88
N GLU A 152 1.43 -3.59 21.35
CA GLU A 152 0.24 -4.27 21.89
C GLU A 152 0.66 -5.25 22.99
#